data_AF-A0AAJ6NQL1-F1
#
_entry.id   AF-A0AAJ6NQL1-F1
#
_cell.length_a   1.000
_cell.length_b   1.000
_cell.length_c   1.000
_cell.angle_alpha   90.00
_cell.angle_beta   90.00
_cell.angle_gamma   90.00
#
_symmetry.space_group_name_H-M   'P 1'
#
loop_
_entity.id
_entity.type
_entity.pdbx_description
1 polymer ?
#
loop_
_entity_poly.entity_id
_entity_poly.type
_entity_poly.pdbx_seq_one_letter_code
_entity_poly.pdbx_strand_id
1 'polypeptide(L)'
;MRELQLGNSSNWEIIHNANVSAVILSKEGGGYKSVPIPEISIAVLLDVFVLAVRVSTIVPEGRTWRFAGHIKQSVSTGISAFDNQDASFNTKRPLFLDKINLVLYPKISTNYSVSIKLPDWFENAGVAVWRYTGIDQDADLTRIEAKIDAL
;
A
#
# COMPACT_ATOMS: atom_id res chain seq x y z
N MET A 1 -18.60 -2.55 -16.12
CA MET A 1 -18.04 -3.40 -15.02
C MET A 1 -16.58 -3.63 -15.36
N ARG A 2 -15.63 -3.33 -14.48
CA ARG A 2 -14.21 -3.53 -14.78
C ARG A 2 -13.83 -4.99 -14.58
N GLU A 3 -13.16 -5.58 -15.55
CA GLU A 3 -12.68 -6.95 -15.48
C GLU A 3 -11.17 -6.97 -15.30
N LEU A 4 -10.69 -7.62 -14.24
CA LEU A 4 -9.28 -7.71 -13.89
C LEU A 4 -8.85 -9.17 -13.81
N GLN A 5 -7.74 -9.49 -14.47
CA GLN A 5 -7.10 -10.80 -14.40
C GLN A 5 -6.17 -10.88 -13.16
N LEU A 6 -6.74 -10.78 -11.96
CA LEU A 6 -5.98 -10.75 -10.70
C LEU A 6 -5.24 -12.06 -10.39
N GLY A 7 -5.73 -13.18 -10.93
CA GLY A 7 -5.13 -14.52 -10.76
C GLY A 7 -3.91 -14.79 -11.64
N ASN A 8 -3.60 -13.92 -12.61
CA ASN A 8 -2.41 -14.06 -13.45
C ASN A 8 -1.22 -13.36 -12.79
N SER A 9 -0.24 -14.13 -12.32
CA SER A 9 0.95 -13.61 -11.63
C SER A 9 1.80 -12.68 -12.50
N SER A 10 1.77 -12.85 -13.84
CA SER A 10 2.50 -11.99 -14.78
C SER A 10 1.96 -10.56 -14.85
N ASN A 11 0.74 -10.32 -14.33
CA ASN A 11 0.14 -8.99 -14.25
C ASN A 11 0.51 -8.24 -12.97
N TRP A 12 1.48 -8.73 -12.21
CA TRP A 12 1.93 -8.13 -10.96
C TRP A 12 3.42 -7.83 -11.01
N GLU A 13 3.77 -6.58 -10.69
CA GLU A 13 5.15 -6.13 -10.62
C GLU A 13 5.46 -5.63 -9.22
N ILE A 14 6.57 -6.08 -8.64
CA ILE A 14 6.99 -5.63 -7.31
C ILE A 14 7.62 -4.25 -7.40
N ILE A 15 7.11 -3.30 -6.62
CA ILE A 15 7.61 -1.91 -6.60
C ILE A 15 8.33 -1.58 -5.29
N HIS A 16 8.09 -2.37 -4.26
CA HIS A 16 8.74 -2.24 -2.97
C HIS A 16 8.83 -3.60 -2.30
N ASN A 17 10.00 -3.92 -1.76
CA ASN A 17 10.22 -5.11 -0.96
C ASN A 17 11.33 -4.83 0.05
N ALA A 18 10.96 -4.65 1.30
CA ALA A 18 11.91 -4.30 2.35
C ALA A 18 11.57 -4.99 3.66
N ASN A 19 12.61 -5.30 4.43
CA ASN A 19 12.48 -5.66 5.83
C ASN A 19 12.96 -4.46 6.65
N VAL A 20 12.15 -4.06 7.61
CA VAL A 20 12.40 -2.94 8.51
C VAL A 20 12.36 -3.43 9.95
N SER A 21 13.20 -2.84 10.79
CA SER A 21 13.30 -3.17 12.21
C SER A 21 13.20 -1.90 13.04
N ALA A 22 12.59 -2.02 14.21
CA ALA A 22 12.54 -0.96 15.20
C ALA A 22 13.92 -0.73 15.81
N VAL A 23 14.20 0.52 16.19
CA VAL A 23 15.45 0.85 16.89
C VAL A 23 15.27 0.53 18.36
N ILE A 24 16.20 -0.26 18.92
CA ILE A 24 16.16 -0.65 20.34
C ILE A 24 17.04 0.31 21.14
N LEU A 25 16.45 1.02 22.09
CA LEU A 25 17.16 1.90 23.01
C LEU A 25 17.27 1.23 24.38
N SER A 26 18.50 1.12 24.89
CA SER A 26 18.75 0.68 26.27
C SER A 26 18.27 1.74 27.27
N LYS A 27 17.60 1.33 28.33
CA LYS A 27 17.21 2.24 29.42
C LYS A 27 18.29 2.24 30.52
N GLU A 28 18.58 3.41 31.07
CA GLU A 28 19.36 3.50 32.33
C GLU A 28 18.58 2.77 33.43
N GLY A 29 19.22 1.78 34.07
CA GLY A 29 18.59 0.91 35.08
C GLY A 29 18.13 -0.47 34.58
N GLY A 30 18.34 -0.79 33.30
CA GLY A 30 18.08 -2.12 32.73
C GLY A 30 16.80 -2.20 31.89
N GLY A 31 16.80 -3.11 30.91
CA GLY A 31 15.73 -3.28 29.93
C GLY A 31 15.89 -2.43 28.67
N TYR A 32 14.90 -2.53 27.77
CA TYR A 32 14.91 -1.85 26.48
C TYR A 32 13.59 -1.14 26.17
N LYS A 33 13.65 -0.12 25.31
CA LYS A 33 12.51 0.52 24.68
C LYS A 33 12.65 0.38 23.17
N SER A 34 11.66 -0.21 22.53
CA SER A 34 11.57 -0.21 21.08
C SER A 34 11.04 1.15 20.60
N VAL A 35 11.75 1.80 19.70
CA VAL A 35 11.30 3.01 18.99
C VAL A 35 10.44 2.55 17.81
N PRO A 36 9.19 3.02 17.71
CA PRO A 36 8.29 2.60 16.64
C PRO A 36 8.89 2.78 15.25
N ILE A 37 8.62 1.82 14.36
CA ILE A 37 9.03 1.90 12.97
C ILE A 37 8.37 3.16 12.35
N PRO A 38 9.15 4.06 11.72
CA PRO A 38 8.61 5.24 11.06
C PRO A 38 7.70 4.84 9.90
N GLU A 39 6.89 5.78 9.44
CA GLU A 39 6.05 5.56 8.26
C GLU A 39 6.92 5.27 7.03
N ILE A 40 6.60 4.19 6.31
CA ILE A 40 7.36 3.72 5.17
C ILE A 40 6.78 4.38 3.92
N SER A 41 7.52 5.32 3.34
CA SER A 41 7.15 5.94 2.08
C SER A 41 7.62 5.10 0.89
N ILE A 42 6.71 4.80 -0.04
CA ILE A 42 7.06 4.09 -1.27
C ILE A 42 7.56 5.11 -2.30
N ALA A 43 8.84 5.01 -2.66
CA ALA A 43 9.54 5.95 -3.54
C ALA A 43 9.21 5.78 -5.04
N VAL A 44 7.94 5.50 -5.35
CA VAL A 44 7.45 5.34 -6.72
C VAL A 44 6.13 6.09 -6.83
N LEU A 45 6.02 6.96 -7.84
CA LEU A 45 4.74 7.55 -8.23
C LEU A 45 3.92 6.50 -8.96
N LEU A 46 2.69 6.31 -8.51
CA LEU A 46 1.76 5.31 -9.00
C LEU A 46 0.66 5.97 -9.81
N ASP A 47 0.37 5.37 -10.95
CA ASP A 47 -0.70 5.71 -11.90
C ASP A 47 -1.75 4.58 -12.00
N VAL A 48 -1.50 3.47 -11.30
CA VAL A 48 -2.38 2.30 -11.25
C VAL A 48 -3.44 2.42 -10.16
N PHE A 49 -4.58 1.75 -10.32
CA PHE A 49 -5.67 1.76 -9.35
C PHE A 49 -5.65 0.53 -8.42
N VAL A 50 -4.90 -0.52 -8.76
CA VAL A 50 -4.83 -1.77 -7.97
C VAL A 50 -3.42 -1.96 -7.44
N LEU A 51 -3.32 -2.10 -6.12
CA LEU A 51 -2.11 -2.55 -5.45
C LEU A 51 -2.39 -3.82 -4.67
N ALA A 52 -1.39 -4.68 -4.58
CA ALA A 52 -1.34 -5.77 -3.62
C ALA A 52 -0.28 -5.45 -2.57
N VAL A 53 -0.62 -5.62 -1.30
CA VAL A 53 0.27 -5.31 -0.18
C VAL A 53 0.34 -6.49 0.77
N ARG A 54 1.54 -6.99 1.01
CA ARG A 54 1.81 -8.02 2.01
C ARG A 54 2.64 -7.40 3.12
N VAL A 55 2.18 -7.60 4.35
CA VAL A 55 2.93 -7.25 5.56
C VAL A 55 3.10 -8.52 6.38
N SER A 56 4.31 -8.74 6.87
CA SER A 56 4.66 -9.85 7.77
C SER A 56 5.46 -9.31 8.95
N THR A 57 5.31 -9.89 10.13
CA THR A 57 6.06 -9.55 11.35
C THR A 57 6.25 -10.82 12.18
N ILE A 58 7.22 -10.81 13.09
CA ILE A 58 7.34 -11.87 14.09
C ILE A 58 6.32 -11.61 15.20
N VAL A 59 5.29 -12.45 15.30
CA VAL A 59 4.32 -12.40 16.38
C VAL A 59 4.87 -13.22 17.57
N PRO A 60 4.95 -12.65 18.78
CA PRO A 60 5.40 -13.39 19.96
C PRO A 60 4.54 -14.62 20.25
N GLU A 61 5.16 -15.67 20.78
CA GLU A 61 4.45 -16.90 21.15
C GLU A 61 3.30 -16.61 22.12
N GLY A 62 2.16 -17.28 21.91
CA GLY A 62 0.95 -17.08 22.70
C GLY A 62 0.15 -15.81 22.37
N ARG A 63 0.56 -15.04 21.35
CA ARG A 63 -0.22 -13.89 20.83
C ARG A 63 -0.73 -14.15 19.42
N THR A 64 -1.89 -13.57 19.13
CA THR A 64 -2.48 -13.58 17.79
C THR A 64 -2.71 -12.16 17.33
N TRP A 65 -1.93 -11.71 16.35
CA TRP A 65 -2.12 -10.41 15.71
C TRP A 65 -2.70 -10.61 14.33
N ARG A 66 -3.74 -9.84 14.00
CA ARG A 66 -4.34 -9.84 12.65
C ARG A 66 -4.14 -8.53 11.92
N PHE A 67 -3.96 -7.45 12.65
CA PHE A 67 -3.83 -6.11 12.10
C PHE A 67 -2.35 -5.80 11.80
N ALA A 68 -2.08 -5.27 10.61
CA ALA A 68 -0.74 -5.01 10.10
C ALA A 68 -0.43 -3.52 9.88
N GLY A 69 -1.37 -2.62 10.19
CA GLY A 69 -1.20 -1.19 9.99
C GLY A 69 -2.16 -0.61 8.96
N HIS A 70 -1.81 0.57 8.46
CA HIS A 70 -2.62 1.28 7.47
C HIS A 70 -1.76 1.67 6.27
N ILE A 71 -2.37 1.61 5.08
CA ILE A 71 -1.83 2.28 3.89
C ILE A 71 -2.60 3.59 3.68
N LYS A 72 -1.86 4.63 3.28
CA LYS A 72 -2.38 5.94 2.93
C LYS A 72 -1.99 6.28 1.49
N GLN A 73 -2.89 6.99 0.82
CA GLN A 73 -2.64 7.61 -0.47
C GLN A 73 -2.37 9.09 -0.25
N SER A 74 -1.38 9.63 -0.94
CA SER A 74 -1.04 11.05 -0.94
C SER A 74 -0.93 11.56 -2.37
N VAL A 75 -1.39 12.79 -2.59
CA VAL A 75 -1.35 13.46 -3.89
C VAL A 75 -0.85 14.88 -3.72
N SER A 76 -0.10 15.36 -4.73
CA SER A 76 0.28 16.76 -4.76
C SER A 76 -0.91 17.59 -5.24
N THR A 77 -1.36 18.55 -4.43
CA THR A 77 -2.53 19.40 -4.75
C THR A 77 -2.12 20.77 -5.30
N GLY A 78 -0.82 21.04 -5.49
CA GLY A 78 -0.33 22.37 -5.87
C GLY A 78 -0.58 23.47 -4.84
N ILE A 79 -1.23 23.14 -3.71
CA ILE A 79 -1.47 24.05 -2.59
C ILE A 79 -0.18 24.08 -1.77
N SER A 80 0.63 25.12 -1.99
CA SER A 80 1.84 25.38 -1.22
C SER A 80 1.52 26.24 0.00
N ALA A 81 0.98 25.61 1.05
CA ALA A 81 0.92 26.22 2.37
C ALA A 81 1.98 25.56 3.25
N PHE A 82 3.04 26.30 3.60
CA PHE A 82 4.13 25.87 4.50
C PHE A 82 4.90 24.61 4.05
N ASP A 83 5.83 24.75 3.11
CA ASP A 83 6.91 23.81 2.72
C ASP A 83 6.59 22.30 2.57
N ASN A 84 5.32 21.90 2.61
CA ASN A 84 4.90 20.51 2.60
C ASN A 84 3.78 20.35 1.56
N GLN A 85 4.17 19.90 0.36
CA GLN A 85 3.31 19.82 -0.82
C GLN A 85 2.53 18.49 -0.94
N ASP A 86 2.27 17.82 0.18
CA ASP A 86 1.62 16.51 0.19
C ASP A 86 0.24 16.60 0.84
N ALA A 87 -0.81 16.71 0.04
CA ALA A 87 -2.15 16.49 0.55
C ALA A 87 -2.37 14.99 0.71
N SER A 88 -2.43 14.52 1.96
CA SER A 88 -2.82 13.14 2.23
C SER A 88 -4.34 13.00 2.15
N PHE A 89 -4.84 11.93 1.54
CA PHE A 89 -6.24 11.57 1.71
C PHE A 89 -6.51 11.19 3.17
N ASN A 90 -7.62 11.70 3.74
CA ASN A 90 -8.05 11.32 5.08
C ASN A 90 -8.45 9.83 5.19
N THR A 91 -8.75 9.19 4.06
CA THR A 91 -9.10 7.78 4.00
C THR A 91 -7.86 6.91 4.12
N LYS A 92 -7.77 6.17 5.23
CA LYS A 92 -6.74 5.15 5.47
C LYS A 92 -7.35 3.78 5.25
N ARG A 93 -6.63 2.86 4.60
CA ARG A 93 -7.09 1.48 4.40
C ARG A 93 -6.34 0.54 5.33
N PRO A 94 -7.04 -0.29 6.12
CA PRO A 94 -6.38 -1.22 7.02
C PRO A 94 -5.69 -2.34 6.23
N LEU A 95 -4.52 -2.73 6.72
CA LEU A 95 -3.78 -3.89 6.25
C LEU A 95 -3.86 -4.99 7.31
N PHE A 96 -3.89 -6.24 6.87
CA PHE A 96 -3.95 -7.41 7.72
C PHE A 96 -2.75 -8.32 7.50
N LEU A 97 -2.35 -9.00 8.58
CA LEU A 97 -1.31 -10.02 8.55
C LEU A 97 -1.82 -11.30 7.87
N ASP A 98 -0.88 -12.17 7.52
CA ASP A 98 -1.10 -13.53 6.96
C ASP A 98 -1.86 -13.60 5.63
N LYS A 99 -2.03 -12.46 4.94
CA LYS A 99 -2.68 -12.40 3.64
C LYS A 99 -2.09 -11.31 2.76
N ILE A 100 -2.38 -11.41 1.47
CA ILE A 100 -2.17 -10.33 0.51
C ILE A 100 -3.40 -9.42 0.60
N ASN A 101 -3.17 -8.16 0.94
CA ASN A 101 -4.22 -7.14 1.02
C ASN A 101 -4.36 -6.50 -0.36
N LEU A 102 -5.52 -6.68 -0.98
CA LEU A 102 -5.84 -6.02 -2.24
C LEU A 102 -6.40 -4.62 -1.96
N VAL A 103 -5.76 -3.61 -2.53
CA VAL A 103 -6.09 -2.21 -2.30
C VAL A 103 -6.50 -1.58 -3.63
N LEU A 104 -7.77 -1.15 -3.72
CA LEU A 104 -8.36 -0.53 -4.90
C LEU A 104 -8.53 0.97 -4.67
N TYR A 105 -7.72 1.80 -5.31
CA TYR A 105 -7.84 3.25 -5.23
C TYR A 105 -8.72 3.81 -6.34
N PRO A 106 -9.60 4.79 -6.03
CA PRO A 106 -10.29 5.54 -7.07
C PRO A 106 -9.28 6.37 -7.88
N LYS A 107 -9.53 6.50 -9.18
CA LYS A 107 -8.73 7.34 -10.08
C LYS A 107 -9.10 8.81 -9.86
N ILE A 108 -8.50 9.43 -8.83
CA ILE A 108 -8.74 10.84 -8.48
C ILE A 108 -7.66 11.75 -9.08
N SER A 109 -6.43 11.26 -9.21
CA SER A 109 -5.30 11.98 -9.79
C SER A 109 -4.60 11.13 -10.86
N THR A 110 -3.77 11.77 -11.69
CA THR A 110 -2.91 11.08 -12.65
C THR A 110 -1.86 10.23 -11.94
N ASN A 111 -1.20 10.82 -10.94
CA ASN A 111 -0.16 10.17 -10.14
C ASN A 111 -0.46 10.36 -8.65
N TYR A 112 -0.06 9.38 -7.84
CA TYR A 112 -0.11 9.46 -6.37
C TYR A 112 1.09 8.74 -5.76
N SER A 113 1.39 9.04 -4.50
CA SER A 113 2.33 8.28 -3.67
C SER A 113 1.56 7.51 -2.61
N VAL A 114 2.17 6.45 -2.08
CA VAL A 114 1.61 5.71 -0.95
C VAL A 114 2.61 5.58 0.17
N SER A 115 2.08 5.57 1.39
CA SER A 115 2.84 5.36 2.60
C SER A 115 2.16 4.31 3.47
N ILE A 116 2.96 3.55 4.20
CA ILE A 116 2.48 2.49 5.09
C ILE A 116 2.90 2.82 6.51
N LYS A 117 1.91 2.98 7.40
CA LYS A 117 2.15 3.12 8.83
C LYS A 117 1.86 1.80 9.53
N LEU A 118 2.92 1.16 10.00
CA LEU A 118 2.85 -0.05 10.80
C LEU A 118 2.43 0.26 12.24
N PRO A 119 1.91 -0.73 12.99
CA PRO A 119 1.66 -0.59 14.42
C PRO A 119 2.94 -0.34 15.21
N ASP A 120 2.84 0.50 16.24
CA ASP A 120 4.01 0.94 17.02
C ASP A 120 4.65 -0.17 17.87
N TRP A 121 3.95 -1.28 18.06
CA TRP A 121 4.43 -2.46 18.80
C TRP A 121 5.16 -3.49 17.92
N PHE A 122 5.30 -3.24 16.62
CA PHE A 122 6.09 -4.11 15.74
C PHE A 122 7.59 -3.86 15.98
N GLU A 123 8.33 -4.90 16.33
CA GLU A 123 9.79 -4.85 16.44
C GLU A 123 10.47 -5.07 15.08
N ASN A 124 9.81 -5.81 14.19
CA ASN A 124 10.23 -5.99 12.81
C ASN A 124 9.03 -6.10 11.89
N ALA A 125 9.22 -5.80 10.62
CA ALA A 125 8.23 -6.06 9.59
C ALA A 125 8.87 -6.25 8.22
N GLY A 126 8.37 -7.23 7.48
CA GLY A 126 8.57 -7.35 6.03
C GLY A 126 7.39 -6.71 5.32
N VAL A 127 7.66 -5.80 4.38
CA VAL A 127 6.65 -5.12 3.58
C VAL A 127 6.97 -5.33 2.11
N ALA A 128 6.01 -5.89 1.39
CA ALA A 128 6.07 -6.05 -0.06
C ALA A 128 4.84 -5.42 -0.70
N VAL A 129 5.07 -4.62 -1.73
CA VAL A 129 4.03 -3.91 -2.49
C VAL A 129 4.20 -4.26 -3.96
N TRP A 130 3.11 -4.68 -4.58
CA TRP A 130 3.02 -4.92 -6.01
C TRP A 130 2.01 -3.96 -6.65
N ARG A 131 2.35 -3.49 -7.85
CA ARG A 131 1.42 -2.80 -8.73
C ARG A 131 0.84 -3.79 -9.74
N TYR A 132 -0.44 -3.61 -10.08
CA TYR A 132 -1.05 -4.35 -11.16
C TYR A 132 -0.68 -3.73 -12.51
N THR A 133 -0.16 -4.53 -13.43
CA THR A 133 0.27 -4.12 -14.79
C THR A 133 -0.59 -4.75 -15.89
N GLY A 134 -1.58 -5.57 -15.52
CA GLY A 134 -2.50 -6.17 -16.46
C GLY A 134 -3.46 -5.16 -17.10
N ILE A 135 -4.16 -5.60 -18.15
CA ILE A 135 -5.11 -4.76 -18.87
C ILE A 135 -6.32 -4.48 -17.97
N ASP A 136 -6.63 -3.20 -17.76
CA ASP A 136 -7.89 -2.73 -17.15
C ASP A 136 -8.90 -2.46 -18.27
N GLN A 137 -9.70 -3.46 -18.63
CA GLN A 137 -10.78 -3.27 -19.59
C GLN A 137 -12.03 -2.80 -18.84
N ASP A 138 -12.45 -1.57 -19.15
CA ASP A 138 -13.78 -1.13 -18.78
C ASP A 138 -14.78 -1.78 -19.74
N ALA A 139 -15.62 -2.71 -19.26
CA ALA A 139 -16.55 -3.46 -20.12
C ALA A 139 -17.55 -2.57 -20.87
N ASP A 140 -17.67 -1.29 -20.51
CA ASP A 140 -18.50 -0.33 -21.22
C ASP A 140 -17.87 0.15 -22.54
N LEU A 141 -16.54 0.21 -22.65
CA LEU A 141 -15.84 0.55 -23.89
C LEU A 141 -15.90 -0.58 -24.91
N THR A 142 -15.68 -1.83 -24.46
CA THR A 142 -15.75 -3.01 -25.34
C THR A 142 -17.16 -3.23 -25.90
N ARG A 143 -18.21 -2.89 -25.13
CA ARG A 143 -19.60 -2.92 -25.62
C ARG A 143 -19.89 -1.84 -26.67
N ILE A 144 -19.23 -0.69 -26.60
CA ILE A 144 -19.41 0.40 -27.57
C ILE A 144 -18.68 0.07 -28.87
N GLU A 145 -17.44 -0.41 -28.79
CA GLU A 145 -16.65 -0.83 -29.96
C GLU A 145 -17.33 -1.97 -30.72
N ALA A 146 -17.83 -2.99 -30.02
CA ALA A 146 -18.58 -4.10 -30.62
C ALA A 146 -19.89 -3.66 -31.32
N LYS A 147 -20.46 -2.50 -30.95
CA LYS A 147 -21.64 -1.94 -31.63
C LYS A 147 -21.30 -1.11 -32.86
N ILE A 148 -20.10 -0.55 -32.93
CA ILE A 148 -19.64 0.23 -34.10
C ILE A 148 -19.24 -0.72 -35.24
N ASP A 149 -18.60 -1.85 -34.94
CA ASP A 149 -18.24 -2.86 -35.95
C ASP A 149 -19.43 -3.66 -36.52
N ALA A 150 -20.63 -3.51 -35.93
CA ALA A 150 -21.86 -4.17 -36.37
C ALA A 150 -22.75 -3.26 -37.25
N LEU A 151 -22.31 -2.04 -37.57
CA LEU A 151 -22.96 -1.07 -38.46
C LEU A 151 -22.20 -0.93 -39.78
#